data_AF-A0A8J6FVD6-F1
#
_entry.id   AF-A0A8J6FVD6-F1
#
_cell.length_a   1.000
_cell.length_b   1.000
_cell.length_c   1.000
_cell.angle_alpha   90.00
_cell.angle_beta   90.00
_cell.angle_gamma   90.00
#
_symmetry.space_group_name_H-M   'P 1'
#
loop_
_entity.id
_entity.type
_entity.pdbx_description
1 polymer ?
#
loop_
_entity_poly.entity_id
_entity_poly.type
_entity_poly.pdbx_seq_one_letter_code
_entity_poly.pdbx_strand_id
1 'polypeptide(L)'
;MLFLLCLVLALGSANPEVSSDNEIYPPLWEFVPESLDDFIVSEEKAVIDPWLYLDRLAMYKILLNVTAQFLDMKEPGNKKNVLWGLPLQNGWQCLTGMNYYLAVIPFLGAIDAGFFPRFNHSIVISPPVEFQSDFCYSIEECRSFSTELMDNWKSFFE
;
A
#
# COMPACT_ATOMS: atom_id res chain seq x y z
N MET A 1 -13.57 16.18 -2.54
CA MET A 1 -12.84 16.64 -3.74
C MET A 1 -12.06 15.53 -4.45
N LEU A 2 -11.65 14.44 -3.78
CA LEU A 2 -10.98 13.28 -4.41
C LEU A 2 -11.88 12.34 -5.24
N PHE A 3 -13.18 12.26 -4.96
CA PHE A 3 -14.12 11.49 -5.79
C PHE A 3 -14.23 12.04 -7.23
N LEU A 4 -13.97 13.34 -7.44
CA LEU A 4 -14.10 13.97 -8.75
C LEU A 4 -12.94 13.62 -9.71
N LEU A 5 -11.72 13.39 -9.20
CA LEU A 5 -10.57 13.10 -10.06
C LEU A 5 -10.67 11.72 -10.72
N CYS A 6 -11.16 10.71 -9.98
CA CYS A 6 -11.39 9.37 -10.52
C CYS A 6 -12.58 9.32 -11.48
N LEU A 7 -13.64 10.09 -11.22
CA LEU A 7 -14.82 10.16 -12.10
C LEU A 7 -14.52 10.84 -13.44
N VAL A 8 -13.67 11.86 -13.46
CA VAL A 8 -13.25 12.55 -14.70
C VAL A 8 -12.43 11.62 -15.61
N LEU A 9 -11.59 10.74 -15.04
CA LEU A 9 -10.84 9.75 -15.82
C LEU A 9 -11.71 8.59 -16.29
N ALA A 10 -12.71 8.17 -15.50
CA ALA A 10 -13.64 7.10 -15.87
C ALA A 10 -14.60 7.48 -17.02
N LEU A 11 -14.91 8.77 -17.18
CA LEU A 11 -15.74 9.27 -18.30
C LEU A 11 -14.94 9.54 -19.58
N GLY A 12 -13.60 9.49 -19.54
CA GLY A 12 -12.72 9.77 -20.67
C GLY A 12 -12.30 8.55 -21.50
N SER A 13 -12.51 7.32 -21.02
CA SER A 13 -12.09 6.10 -21.71
C SER A 13 -13.28 5.35 -22.31
N ALA A 14 -13.72 5.76 -23.50
CA ALA A 14 -14.42 4.86 -24.39
C ALA A 14 -13.40 3.80 -24.89
N ASN A 15 -13.61 2.54 -24.49
CA ASN A 15 -12.95 1.30 -24.94
C ASN A 15 -11.44 1.36 -25.27
N PRO A 16 -10.56 0.80 -24.41
CA PRO A 16 -9.28 0.29 -24.90
C PRO A 16 -9.49 -1.14 -25.41
N GLU A 17 -9.08 -1.37 -26.66
CA GLU A 17 -8.82 -2.72 -27.18
C GLU A 17 -7.92 -3.49 -26.20
N VAL A 18 -8.34 -4.69 -25.81
CA VAL A 18 -7.57 -5.62 -24.98
C VAL A 18 -6.40 -6.14 -25.82
N SER A 19 -5.24 -5.49 -25.71
CA SER A 19 -3.99 -6.01 -26.26
C SER A 19 -3.47 -7.13 -25.36
N SER A 20 -3.16 -8.28 -25.96
CA SER A 20 -2.85 -9.55 -25.28
C SER A 20 -1.50 -9.63 -24.54
N ASP A 21 -0.90 -8.50 -24.16
CA ASP A 21 0.12 -8.42 -23.11
C ASP A 21 -0.55 -7.81 -21.86
N ASN A 22 -1.47 -8.58 -21.28
CA ASN A 22 -2.33 -8.12 -20.18
C ASN A 22 -1.55 -8.06 -18.86
N GLU A 23 -0.67 -7.06 -18.71
CA GLU A 23 -0.18 -6.67 -17.40
C GLU A 23 -1.31 -5.97 -16.65
N ILE A 24 -2.00 -6.72 -15.80
CA ILE A 24 -3.09 -6.18 -14.97
C ILE A 24 -2.44 -5.35 -13.86
N TYR A 25 -2.12 -4.10 -14.14
CA TYR A 25 -1.74 -3.14 -13.11
C TYR A 25 -2.96 -2.41 -12.58
N PRO A 26 -2.95 -2.02 -11.29
CA PRO A 26 -3.98 -1.14 -10.75
C PRO A 26 -4.02 0.20 -11.49
N PRO A 27 -5.17 0.89 -11.53
CA PRO A 27 -5.26 2.24 -12.06
C PRO A 27 -4.17 3.16 -11.47
N LEU A 28 -3.53 3.97 -12.30
CA LEU A 28 -2.51 4.96 -11.90
C LEU A 28 -1.20 4.35 -11.35
N TRP A 29 -0.92 3.07 -11.58
CA TRP A 29 0.30 2.38 -11.13
C TRP A 29 1.63 3.06 -11.51
N GLU A 30 1.69 3.65 -12.69
CA GLU A 30 2.88 4.35 -13.19
C GLU A 30 3.14 5.69 -12.49
N PHE A 31 2.16 6.22 -11.76
CA PHE A 31 2.23 7.55 -11.15
C PHE A 31 2.52 7.51 -9.65
N VAL A 32 2.63 6.33 -9.04
CA VAL A 32 2.87 6.22 -7.60
C VAL A 32 4.34 5.94 -7.28
N PRO A 33 4.85 6.51 -6.18
CA PRO A 33 6.21 6.27 -5.70
C PRO A 33 6.60 4.80 -5.58
N GLU A 34 7.91 4.55 -5.74
CA GLU A 34 8.53 3.22 -5.57
C GLU A 34 9.47 3.16 -4.36
N SER A 35 9.71 4.30 -3.71
CA SER A 35 10.53 4.43 -2.50
C SER A 35 9.76 5.17 -1.40
N LEU A 36 10.12 4.90 -0.14
CA LEU A 36 9.65 5.69 1.01
C LEU A 36 10.24 7.10 1.03
N ASP A 37 11.32 7.35 0.30
CA ASP A 37 11.98 8.66 0.25
C ASP A 37 11.06 9.76 -0.30
N ASP A 38 10.13 9.38 -1.19
CA ASP A 38 9.13 10.27 -1.78
C ASP A 38 8.07 10.76 -0.76
N PHE A 39 8.02 10.16 0.43
CA PHE A 39 7.10 10.52 1.52
C PHE A 39 7.76 11.33 2.65
N ILE A 40 9.05 11.65 2.54
CA ILE A 40 9.78 12.42 3.54
C ILE A 40 9.25 13.87 3.56
N VAL A 41 8.75 14.29 4.72
CA VAL A 41 8.25 15.67 4.93
C VAL A 41 9.17 16.50 5.82
N SER A 42 10.06 15.84 6.58
CA SER A 42 11.12 16.48 7.38
C SER A 42 12.26 15.48 7.66
N GLU A 43 13.38 15.97 8.23
CA GLU A 43 14.59 15.16 8.55
C GLU A 43 14.35 13.94 9.45
N GLU A 44 13.19 13.83 10.11
CA GLU A 44 12.87 12.71 11.01
C GLU A 44 11.59 11.96 10.63
N LYS A 45 10.82 12.45 9.65
CA LYS A 45 9.44 12.00 9.44
C LYS A 45 9.09 11.83 7.97
N ALA A 46 8.56 10.65 7.67
CA ALA A 46 7.77 10.41 6.46
C ALA A 46 6.30 10.26 6.82
N VAL A 47 5.42 10.83 6.00
CA VAL A 47 3.97 10.80 6.22
C VAL A 47 3.30 10.15 5.03
N ILE A 48 2.53 9.10 5.29
CA ILE A 48 1.69 8.41 4.31
C ILE A 48 0.24 8.58 4.73
N ASP A 49 -0.60 9.03 3.81
CA ASP A 49 -2.03 9.20 4.04
C ASP A 49 -2.80 8.00 3.45
N PRO A 50 -3.18 6.99 4.26
CA PRO A 50 -3.87 5.81 3.76
C PRO A 50 -5.29 6.13 3.25
N TRP A 51 -5.80 7.35 3.41
CA TRP A 51 -7.09 7.77 2.87
C TRP A 51 -6.98 8.14 1.39
N LEU A 52 -5.78 8.53 0.96
CA LEU A 52 -5.47 8.79 -0.44
C LEU A 52 -5.21 7.47 -1.16
N TYR A 53 -5.89 7.29 -2.29
CA TYR A 53 -5.74 6.09 -3.12
C TYR A 53 -4.30 5.87 -3.58
N LEU A 54 -3.62 6.95 -4.00
CA LEU A 54 -2.27 6.91 -4.54
C LEU A 54 -1.25 6.51 -3.48
N ASP A 55 -1.37 7.03 -2.27
CA ASP A 55 -0.52 6.66 -1.13
C ASP A 55 -0.67 5.18 -0.77
N ARG A 56 -1.91 4.64 -0.72
CA ARG A 56 -2.12 3.20 -0.52
C ARG A 56 -1.48 2.38 -1.64
N LEU A 57 -1.66 2.82 -2.89
CA LEU A 57 -1.09 2.12 -4.03
C LEU A 57 0.45 2.15 -4.00
N ALA A 58 1.04 3.26 -3.58
CA ALA A 58 2.47 3.41 -3.36
C ALA A 58 2.98 2.47 -2.25
N MET A 59 2.26 2.36 -1.12
CA MET A 59 2.62 1.43 -0.04
C MET A 59 2.77 0.01 -0.58
N TYR A 60 1.83 -0.46 -1.39
CA TYR A 60 1.90 -1.79 -1.98
C TYR A 60 3.03 -1.93 -3.00
N LYS A 61 3.28 -0.90 -3.82
CA LYS A 61 4.36 -0.89 -4.80
C LYS A 61 5.73 -0.96 -4.14
N ILE A 62 5.93 -0.16 -3.09
CA ILE A 62 7.13 -0.19 -2.25
C ILE A 62 7.28 -1.57 -1.59
N LEU A 63 6.20 -2.12 -1.04
CA LEU A 63 6.22 -3.45 -0.41
C LEU A 63 6.62 -4.55 -1.41
N LEU A 64 6.06 -4.53 -2.62
CA LEU A 64 6.45 -5.41 -3.70
C LEU A 64 7.93 -5.26 -4.05
N ASN A 65 8.42 -4.02 -4.18
CA ASN A 65 9.80 -3.72 -4.53
C ASN A 65 10.79 -4.25 -3.48
N VAL A 66 10.56 -3.94 -2.19
CA VAL A 66 11.44 -4.37 -1.09
C VAL A 66 11.43 -5.89 -0.92
N THR A 67 10.29 -6.56 -1.11
CA THR A 67 10.15 -8.02 -0.96
C THR A 67 10.67 -8.82 -2.15
N ALA A 68 10.86 -8.21 -3.32
CA ALA A 68 11.29 -8.88 -4.55
C ALA A 68 12.60 -9.68 -4.39
N GLN A 69 13.55 -9.17 -3.58
CA GLN A 69 14.83 -9.82 -3.34
C GLN A 69 14.76 -10.97 -2.34
N PHE A 70 13.73 -11.01 -1.49
CA PHE A 70 13.64 -11.96 -0.37
C PHE A 70 12.77 -13.17 -0.70
N LEU A 71 11.75 -12.98 -1.53
CA LEU A 71 10.78 -14.03 -1.85
C LEU A 71 11.20 -14.91 -3.06
N ASP A 72 12.45 -14.78 -3.54
CA ASP A 72 13.06 -15.43 -4.72
C ASP A 72 12.10 -15.68 -5.90
N MET A 73 11.61 -14.58 -6.48
CA MET A 73 10.68 -14.60 -7.60
C MET A 73 11.34 -14.07 -8.87
N LYS A 74 12.24 -14.88 -9.44
CA LYS A 74 13.11 -14.61 -10.60
C LYS A 74 12.37 -14.44 -11.94
N GLU A 75 11.23 -13.74 -11.96
CA GLU A 75 10.53 -13.36 -13.19
C GLU A 75 10.57 -11.85 -13.41
N PRO A 76 10.67 -11.40 -14.68
CA PRO A 76 10.60 -9.97 -15.01
C PRO A 76 9.34 -9.33 -14.41
N GLY A 77 9.52 -8.23 -13.68
CA GLY A 77 8.42 -7.48 -13.07
C GLY A 77 7.87 -8.06 -11.77
N ASN A 78 8.61 -8.92 -11.05
CA ASN A 78 8.24 -9.41 -9.71
C ASN A 78 6.88 -10.16 -9.68
N LYS A 79 6.44 -10.72 -10.81
CA LYS A 79 5.05 -11.17 -11.03
C LYS A 79 4.59 -12.31 -10.12
N LYS A 80 5.52 -13.11 -9.58
CA LYS A 80 5.21 -14.20 -8.65
C LYS A 80 5.03 -13.75 -7.21
N ASN A 81 5.18 -12.45 -6.92
CA ASN A 81 4.97 -11.91 -5.58
C ASN A 81 3.54 -12.10 -5.12
N VAL A 82 3.37 -12.94 -4.10
CA VAL A 82 2.06 -13.24 -3.52
C VAL A 82 1.36 -11.97 -3.03
N LEU A 83 2.13 -10.93 -2.73
CA LEU A 83 1.61 -9.63 -2.30
C LEU A 83 0.92 -8.85 -3.42
N TRP A 84 1.02 -9.25 -4.69
CA TRP A 84 0.27 -8.65 -5.81
C TRP A 84 -1.25 -8.66 -5.60
N GLY A 85 -1.78 -9.58 -4.79
CA GLY A 85 -3.20 -9.58 -4.43
C GLY A 85 -3.65 -8.26 -3.80
N LEU A 86 -2.79 -7.62 -3.00
CA LEU A 86 -3.10 -6.38 -2.29
C LEU A 86 -3.28 -5.17 -3.22
N PRO A 87 -2.30 -4.80 -4.09
CA PRO A 87 -2.47 -3.69 -5.02
C PRO A 87 -3.57 -3.96 -6.05
N LEU A 88 -3.74 -5.20 -6.53
CA LEU A 88 -4.83 -5.56 -7.43
C LEU A 88 -6.21 -5.34 -6.79
N GLN A 89 -6.38 -5.80 -5.55
CA GLN A 89 -7.61 -5.56 -4.79
C GLN A 89 -7.81 -4.06 -4.51
N ASN A 90 -6.74 -3.31 -4.21
CA ASN A 90 -6.82 -1.86 -4.05
C ASN A 90 -7.19 -1.13 -5.35
N GLY A 91 -6.71 -1.61 -6.50
CA GLY A 91 -7.11 -1.10 -7.82
C GLY A 91 -8.60 -1.24 -8.07
N TRP A 92 -9.18 -2.39 -7.70
CA TRP A 92 -10.63 -2.57 -7.72
C TRP A 92 -11.34 -1.61 -6.76
N GLN A 93 -10.80 -1.41 -5.55
CA GLN A 93 -11.29 -0.45 -4.55
C GLN A 93 -11.21 1.02 -4.98
N CYS A 94 -10.37 1.38 -5.97
CA CYS A 94 -10.35 2.71 -6.56
C CYS A 94 -11.73 3.12 -7.09
N LEU A 95 -12.52 2.15 -7.56
CA LEU A 95 -13.85 2.35 -8.13
C LEU A 95 -14.97 2.04 -7.12
N THR A 96 -14.72 1.23 -6.09
CA THR A 96 -15.76 0.68 -5.19
C THR A 96 -15.67 1.09 -3.72
N GLY A 97 -14.56 1.71 -3.26
CA GLY A 97 -14.35 2.13 -1.86
C GLY A 97 -13.27 1.33 -1.12
N MET A 98 -12.75 1.85 0.00
CA MET A 98 -11.52 1.39 0.69
C MET A 98 -11.73 0.23 1.69
N ASN A 99 -10.78 -0.73 1.76
CA ASN A 99 -10.59 -1.63 2.92
C ASN A 99 -9.30 -1.30 3.69
N TYR A 100 -9.42 -0.45 4.71
CA TYR A 100 -8.29 0.06 5.52
C TYR A 100 -7.35 -1.03 6.07
N TYR A 101 -7.90 -2.03 6.76
CA TYR A 101 -7.10 -3.05 7.47
C TYR A 101 -6.26 -3.93 6.54
N LEU A 102 -6.69 -4.14 5.29
CA LEU A 102 -5.91 -4.90 4.30
C LEU A 102 -4.68 -4.13 3.81
N ALA A 103 -4.65 -2.80 3.98
CA ALA A 103 -3.47 -1.98 3.68
C ALA A 103 -2.56 -1.86 4.91
N VAL A 104 -3.14 -1.46 6.04
CA VAL A 104 -2.37 -1.01 7.20
C VAL A 104 -1.77 -2.16 8.00
N ILE A 105 -2.52 -3.25 8.25
CA ILE A 105 -2.04 -4.37 9.08
C ILE A 105 -0.83 -5.08 8.44
N PRO A 106 -0.84 -5.48 7.15
CA PRO A 106 0.32 -6.14 6.55
C PRO A 106 1.54 -5.22 6.51
N PHE A 107 1.33 -3.94 6.23
CA PHE A 107 2.42 -2.96 6.14
C PHE A 107 3.08 -2.71 7.50
N LEU A 108 2.29 -2.53 8.56
CA LEU A 108 2.82 -2.40 9.92
C LEU A 108 3.48 -3.69 10.41
N GLY A 109 2.97 -4.86 10.00
CA GLY A 109 3.62 -6.15 10.26
C GLY A 109 5.02 -6.24 9.66
N ALA A 110 5.20 -5.78 8.42
CA ALA A 110 6.52 -5.71 7.78
C ALA A 110 7.46 -4.71 8.48
N ILE A 111 6.95 -3.57 8.97
CA ILE A 111 7.74 -2.61 9.75
C ILE A 111 8.18 -3.25 11.07
N ASP A 112 7.27 -3.92 11.79
CA ASP A 112 7.55 -4.59 13.07
C ASP A 112 8.54 -5.77 12.93
N ALA A 113 8.55 -6.42 11.76
CA ALA A 113 9.55 -7.44 11.40
C ALA A 113 10.93 -6.85 11.02
N GLY A 114 11.07 -5.51 10.96
CA GLY A 114 12.34 -4.87 10.60
C GLY A 114 12.67 -4.95 9.10
N PHE A 115 11.66 -5.14 8.25
CA PHE A 115 11.83 -5.36 6.81
C PHE A 115 12.28 -4.12 6.01
N PHE A 116 12.42 -2.96 6.68
CA PHE A 116 12.89 -1.69 6.13
C PHE A 116 14.22 -1.22 6.76
N PRO A 117 15.28 -2.05 6.78
CA PRO A 117 16.48 -1.80 7.60
C PRO A 117 17.34 -0.61 7.15
N ARG A 118 17.08 -0.06 5.95
CA ARG A 118 17.80 1.10 5.41
C ARG A 118 17.03 2.42 5.53
N PHE A 119 15.80 2.37 6.06
CA PHE A 119 14.97 3.54 6.23
C PHE A 119 15.13 4.08 7.65
N ASN A 120 15.67 5.30 7.77
CA ASN A 120 16.07 5.87 9.06
C ASN A 120 15.04 6.85 9.67
N HIS A 121 13.86 6.99 9.05
CA HIS A 121 12.81 7.90 9.53
C HIS A 121 11.67 7.11 10.17
N SER A 122 10.94 7.75 11.09
CA SER A 122 9.72 7.18 11.61
C SER A 122 8.63 7.21 10.54
N ILE A 123 8.01 6.06 10.28
CA ILE A 123 6.86 5.93 9.39
C ILE A 123 5.59 6.14 10.24
N VAL A 124 4.77 7.11 9.85
CA VAL A 124 3.52 7.44 10.57
C VAL A 124 2.34 7.30 9.62
N ILE A 125 1.33 6.54 10.05
CA ILE A 125 0.03 6.44 9.38
C ILE A 125 -0.86 7.57 9.89
N SER A 126 -1.30 8.45 8.99
CA SER A 126 -2.13 9.60 9.39
C SER A 126 -3.60 9.23 9.58
N PRO A 127 -4.23 9.55 10.73
CA PRO A 127 -5.67 9.41 10.89
C PRO A 127 -6.43 10.57 10.23
N PRO A 128 -7.65 10.34 9.72
CA PRO A 128 -8.54 11.41 9.31
C PRO A 128 -9.30 11.89 10.54
N VAL A 129 -9.65 13.19 10.58
CA VAL A 129 -10.33 13.79 11.75
C VAL A 129 -11.62 13.04 12.12
N GLU A 130 -12.35 12.56 11.10
CA GLU A 130 -13.65 11.92 11.24
C GLU A 130 -13.58 10.49 11.81
N PHE A 131 -12.46 9.78 11.62
CA PHE A 131 -12.34 8.34 11.95
C PHE A 131 -11.18 8.05 12.91
N GLN A 132 -10.71 9.06 13.66
CA GLN A 132 -9.59 8.92 14.61
C GLN A 132 -9.79 7.78 15.64
N SER A 133 -11.03 7.47 16.03
CA SER A 133 -11.35 6.42 17.01
C SER A 133 -11.69 5.06 16.40
N ASP A 134 -11.90 4.99 15.09
CA ASP A 134 -12.54 3.84 14.46
C ASP A 134 -11.53 2.84 13.89
N PHE A 135 -10.27 3.25 13.79
CA PHE A 135 -9.17 2.47 13.25
C PHE A 135 -7.92 2.58 14.12
N CYS A 136 -6.96 1.69 13.88
CA CYS A 136 -5.64 1.73 14.48
C CYS A 136 -4.62 2.37 13.52
N TYR A 137 -3.67 3.14 14.05
CA TYR A 137 -2.73 3.94 13.23
C TYR A 137 -1.25 3.71 13.58
N SER A 138 -0.96 2.96 14.63
CA SER A 138 0.40 2.58 15.03
C SER A 138 0.52 1.07 15.25
N ILE A 139 1.75 0.55 15.32
CA ILE A 139 1.99 -0.86 15.65
C ILE A 139 1.34 -1.22 16.99
N GLU A 140 1.48 -0.36 17.99
CA GLU A 140 0.93 -0.56 19.34
C GLU A 140 -0.60 -0.55 19.36
N GLU A 141 -1.23 0.40 18.64
CA GLU A 141 -2.68 0.45 18.51
C GLU A 141 -3.23 -0.76 17.75
N CYS A 142 -2.61 -1.12 16.61
CA CYS A 142 -3.09 -2.22 15.79
C CYS A 142 -2.91 -3.58 16.47
N ARG A 143 -1.83 -3.72 17.25
CA ARG A 143 -1.60 -4.90 18.10
C ARG A 143 -2.59 -4.95 19.26
N SER A 144 -2.98 -3.81 19.82
CA SER A 144 -4.04 -3.76 20.84
C SER A 144 -5.42 -4.09 20.25
N PHE A 145 -5.67 -3.70 19.00
CA PHE A 145 -6.89 -4.05 18.27
C PHE A 145 -6.96 -5.55 17.94
N SER A 146 -5.87 -6.13 17.45
CA SER A 146 -5.78 -7.57 17.20
C SER A 146 -4.34 -8.07 17.23
N THR A 147 -3.94 -8.61 18.39
CA THR A 147 -2.60 -9.18 18.60
C THR A 147 -2.29 -10.29 17.60
N GLU A 148 -3.23 -11.22 17.41
CA GLU A 148 -3.05 -12.39 16.53
C GLU A 148 -2.81 -11.97 15.08
N LEU A 149 -3.57 -11.01 14.55
CA LEU A 149 -3.36 -10.56 13.17
C LEU A 149 -1.99 -9.91 12.99
N MET A 150 -1.59 -9.02 13.91
CA MET A 150 -0.29 -8.37 13.85
C MET A 150 0.86 -9.37 13.99
N ASP A 151 0.74 -10.35 14.89
CA ASP A 151 1.77 -11.38 15.06
C ASP A 151 1.89 -12.29 13.84
N ASN A 152 0.77 -12.71 13.25
CA ASN A 152 0.79 -13.53 12.03
C ASN A 152 1.43 -12.78 10.86
N TRP A 153 1.13 -11.48 10.70
CA TRP A 153 1.76 -10.67 9.66
C TRP A 153 3.23 -10.41 9.93
N LYS A 154 3.63 -10.11 11.17
CA LYS A 154 5.04 -10.00 11.54
C LYS A 154 5.78 -11.30 11.22
N SER A 155 5.24 -12.43 11.70
CA SER A 155 5.81 -13.76 11.48
C SER A 155 5.95 -14.12 10.00
N PHE A 156 5.04 -13.65 9.14
CA PHE A 156 5.16 -13.82 7.69
C PHE A 156 6.38 -13.10 7.08
N PHE A 157 6.85 -12.00 7.69
CA PHE A 157 7.97 -11.20 7.21
C PHE A 157 9.31 -11.48 7.94
N GLU A 158 9.33 -12.31 8.98
CA GLU A 158 10.55 -12.77 9.67
C GLU A 158 11.22 -13.96 8.96
#